data_AF-A0A7K5MHY1-F1
#
_entry.id   AF-A0A7K5MHY1-F1
#
_cell.length_a   1.000
_cell.length_b   1.000
_cell.length_c   1.000
_cell.angle_alpha   90.00
_cell.angle_beta   90.00
_cell.angle_gamma   90.00
#
_symmetry.space_group_name_H-M   'P 1'
#
loop_
_entity.id
_entity.type
_entity.pdbx_description
1 polymer ?
#
loop_
_entity_poly.entity_id
_entity_poly.type
_entity_poly.pdbx_seq_one_letter_code
_entity_poly.pdbx_strand_id
1 'polypeptide(L)'
;LIEIDRPRHQHWALYVGDGYVINLTPVDKQDLKLGVCSVPLFIRKVKKQRLKEVVKNHKWRVNNKYDHSYTPFPVKEIIQRAESCNGRKLKYRGFGSNCEHFVTKLRYGDKVSARGEP
;
A
#
# COMPACT_ATOMS: atom_id res chain seq x y z
N LEU A 1 0.01 -1.28 10.73
CA LEU A 1 0.48 -0.65 9.48
C LEU A 1 1.80 0.04 9.78
N ILE A 2 2.74 -0.02 8.84
CA ILE A 2 4.05 0.61 8.95
C ILE A 2 4.09 1.80 8.01
N GLU A 3 4.31 2.98 8.56
CA GLU A 3 4.56 4.21 7.81
C GLU A 3 6.07 4.47 7.76
N ILE A 4 6.60 4.69 6.56
CA ILE A 4 8.03 4.88 6.31
C ILE A 4 8.20 6.25 5.66
N ASP A 5 9.03 7.08 6.30
CA ASP A 5 9.25 8.47 5.92
C ASP A 5 10.23 8.56 4.74
N ARG A 6 9.72 8.82 3.52
CA ARG A 6 10.59 9.07 2.36
C ARG A 6 10.66 10.57 2.07
N PRO A 7 11.76 11.07 1.50
CA PRO A 7 11.98 12.50 1.28
C PRO A 7 10.89 13.24 0.48
N ARG A 8 10.05 12.52 -0.29
CA ARG A 8 9.06 13.12 -1.20
C ARG A 8 7.64 12.55 -1.05
N HIS A 9 7.44 11.53 -0.21
CA HIS A 9 6.14 10.89 0.01
C HIS A 9 6.23 9.88 1.15
N GLN A 10 5.09 9.53 1.75
CA GLN A 10 5.07 8.43 2.72
C GLN A 10 4.81 7.10 2.05
N HIS A 11 5.70 6.15 2.35
CA HIS A 11 5.56 4.78 1.90
C HIS A 11 4.89 3.96 2.99
N TRP A 12 4.00 3.07 2.59
CA TRP A 12 3.19 2.27 3.50
C TRP A 12 3.40 0.78 3.26
N ALA A 13 3.44 0.04 4.36
CA ALA A 13 3.56 -1.41 4.37
C ALA A 13 2.68 -2.03 5.47
N LEU A 14 2.34 -3.30 5.31
CA LEU A 14 1.56 -4.07 6.26
C LEU A 14 2.44 -5.17 6.85
N TYR A 15 2.62 -5.15 8.17
CA TYR A 15 3.40 -6.18 8.87
C TYR A 15 2.62 -7.49 8.95
N VAL A 16 3.25 -8.59 8.56
CA VAL A 16 2.62 -9.92 8.46
C VAL A 16 3.25 -10.97 9.39
N GLY A 17 4.19 -10.58 10.26
CA GLY A 17 4.89 -11.48 11.18
C GLY A 17 6.35 -11.73 10.80
N ASP A 18 7.14 -12.25 11.73
CA ASP A 18 8.53 -12.73 11.54
C ASP A 18 9.49 -11.73 10.86
N GLY A 19 9.29 -10.44 11.08
CA GLY A 19 10.09 -9.40 10.44
C GLY A 19 9.74 -9.16 8.97
N TYR A 20 8.64 -9.72 8.46
CA TYR A 20 8.16 -9.52 7.09
C TYR A 20 7.03 -8.50 7.01
N VAL A 21 7.01 -7.79 5.89
CA VAL A 21 5.94 -6.88 5.48
C VAL A 21 5.48 -7.19 4.07
N ILE A 22 4.24 -6.81 3.77
CA ILE A 22 3.70 -6.70 2.42
C ILE A 22 3.58 -5.23 2.05
N ASN A 23 4.13 -4.86 0.88
CA ASN A 23 4.08 -3.51 0.34
C ASN A 23 3.93 -3.51 -1.17
N LEU A 24 3.61 -2.33 -1.72
CA LEU A 24 3.64 -2.09 -3.16
C LEU A 24 5.01 -1.58 -3.59
N THR A 25 5.57 -2.19 -4.63
CA THR A 25 6.81 -1.72 -5.27
C THR A 25 6.54 -1.26 -6.70
N PRO A 26 7.13 -0.14 -7.16
CA PRO A 26 7.08 0.24 -8.58
C PRO A 26 7.64 -0.88 -9.46
N VAL A 27 6.95 -1.16 -10.57
CA VAL A 27 7.42 -2.10 -11.60
C VAL A 27 7.49 -1.43 -12.96
N ASP A 28 6.47 -0.65 -13.32
CA ASP A 28 6.40 0.01 -14.61
C ASP A 28 5.51 1.27 -14.52
N LYS A 29 5.66 2.16 -15.48
CA LYS A 29 4.84 3.36 -15.65
C LYS A 29 4.52 3.50 -17.14
N GLN A 30 3.23 3.59 -17.44
CA GLN A 30 2.73 3.79 -18.79
C GLN A 30 1.90 5.08 -18.83
N ASP A 31 1.69 5.63 -20.01
CA ASP A 31 0.86 6.80 -20.22
C ASP A 31 -0.37 6.39 -21.02
N LEU A 32 -1.55 6.51 -20.39
CA LEU A 32 -2.83 6.18 -21.01
C LEU A 32 -3.37 7.43 -21.72
N LYS A 33 -3.46 7.36 -23.05
CA LYS A 33 -4.09 8.42 -23.85
C LYS A 33 -5.61 8.36 -23.71
N LEU A 34 -6.20 9.44 -23.23
CA LEU A 34 -7.65 9.66 -23.13
C LEU A 34 -7.98 10.94 -23.90
N GLY A 35 -8.23 10.78 -25.21
CA GLY A 35 -8.36 11.91 -26.13
C GLY A 35 -7.05 12.69 -26.26
N VAL A 36 -7.10 14.00 -26.02
CA VAL A 36 -5.93 14.89 -26.00
C VAL A 36 -5.14 14.84 -24.69
N CYS A 37 -5.70 14.23 -23.63
CA CYS A 37 -5.05 14.13 -22.33
C CYS A 37 -4.25 12.82 -22.19
N SER A 38 -3.12 12.90 -21.50
CA SER A 38 -2.33 11.74 -21.09
C SER A 38 -2.39 11.57 -19.58
N VAL A 39 -2.83 10.42 -19.10
CA VAL A 39 -2.91 10.10 -17.67
C VAL A 39 -1.88 9.03 -17.34
N PRO A 40 -0.98 9.27 -16.36
CA PRO A 40 -0.01 8.27 -15.97
C PRO A 40 -0.69 7.08 -15.30
N LEU A 41 -0.34 5.89 -15.75
CA LEU A 41 -0.76 4.60 -15.23
C LEU A 41 0.44 3.93 -14.55
N PHE A 42 0.41 3.88 -13.22
CA PHE A 42 1.47 3.27 -12.44
C PHE A 42 1.17 1.79 -12.21
N ILE A 43 2.12 0.93 -12.60
CA ILE A 43 2.06 -0.50 -12.34
C ILE A 43 2.91 -0.80 -11.11
N ARG A 44 2.25 -1.33 -10.08
CA ARG A 44 2.87 -1.72 -8.81
C ARG A 44 2.76 -3.22 -8.65
N LYS A 45 3.78 -3.86 -8.09
CA LYS A 45 3.73 -5.27 -7.69
C LYS A 45 3.65 -5.35 -6.17
N VAL A 46 2.76 -6.18 -5.67
CA VAL A 46 2.69 -6.55 -4.26
C VAL A 46 3.86 -7.49 -3.98
N LYS A 47 4.69 -7.16 -2.99
CA LYS A 47 5.82 -8.01 -2.58
C LYS A 47 5.79 -8.22 -1.07
N LYS A 48 6.01 -9.47 -0.66
CA LYS A 48 6.44 -9.81 0.69
C LYS A 48 7.95 -9.65 0.81
N GLN A 49 8.41 -8.82 1.73
CA GLN A 49 9.82 -8.48 1.92
C GLN A 49 10.16 -8.34 3.40
N ARG A 50 11.45 -8.43 3.75
CA ARG A 50 11.88 -8.15 5.12
C ARG A 50 11.71 -6.67 5.42
N LEU A 51 11.16 -6.34 6.60
CA LEU A 51 10.95 -4.97 7.05
C LEU A 51 12.24 -4.15 6.93
N LYS A 52 13.37 -4.70 7.39
CA LYS A 52 14.70 -4.06 7.32
C LYS A 52 15.11 -3.63 5.91
N GLU A 53 14.78 -4.41 4.89
CA GLU A 53 15.10 -4.12 3.48
C GLU A 53 14.18 -3.05 2.91
N VAL A 54 12.93 -2.99 3.39
CA VAL A 54 11.96 -1.98 2.98
C VAL A 54 12.27 -0.65 3.65
N VAL A 55 12.53 -0.60 4.97
CA VAL A 55 12.82 0.66 5.67
C VAL A 55 14.19 1.23 5.26
N LYS A 56 15.21 0.39 5.12
CA LYS A 56 16.61 0.80 4.96
C LYS A 56 17.00 1.80 6.07
N ASN A 57 17.50 2.98 5.69
CA ASN A 57 17.96 4.01 6.63
C ASN A 57 16.89 5.06 6.94
N HIS A 58 15.64 4.82 6.54
CA HIS A 58 14.56 5.79 6.72
C HIS A 58 13.87 5.61 8.08
N LYS A 59 13.42 6.73 8.66
CA LYS A 59 12.56 6.72 9.84
C LYS A 59 11.26 6.00 9.50
N TRP A 60 10.73 5.25 10.46
CA TRP A 60 9.46 4.55 10.31
C TRP A 60 8.78 4.44 11.67
N ARG A 61 7.46 4.26 11.64
CA ARG A 61 6.65 4.04 12.83
C ARG A 61 5.51 3.08 12.54
N VAL A 62 5.03 2.42 13.59
CA VAL A 62 3.72 1.76 13.54
C VAL A 62 2.67 2.87 13.58
N ASN A 63 1.80 2.91 12.57
CA ASN A 63 0.74 3.90 12.48
C ASN A 63 -0.56 3.26 11.99
N ASN A 64 -1.39 2.78 12.91
CA ASN A 64 -2.74 2.32 12.58
C ASN A 64 -3.71 3.49 12.54
N LYS A 65 -3.52 4.37 11.55
CA LYS A 65 -4.15 5.70 11.44
C LYS A 65 -5.66 5.73 11.70
N TYR A 66 -6.38 4.68 11.33
CA TYR A 66 -7.85 4.65 11.34
C TYR A 66 -8.46 3.75 12.42
N ASP A 67 -7.67 3.16 13.33
CA ASP A 67 -8.17 2.29 14.41
C ASP A 67 -9.17 3.03 15.34
N HIS A 68 -9.08 4.37 15.43
CA HIS A 68 -10.00 5.18 16.23
C HIS A 68 -11.37 5.39 15.58
N SER A 69 -11.51 5.16 14.27
CA SER A 69 -12.76 5.37 13.52
C SER A 69 -13.30 4.09 12.90
N TYR A 70 -12.48 3.05 12.76
CA TYR A 70 -12.85 1.81 12.07
C TYR A 70 -12.26 0.60 12.78
N THR A 71 -13.12 -0.39 13.02
CA THR A 71 -12.69 -1.69 13.52
C THR A 71 -11.88 -2.41 12.42
N PRO A 72 -10.62 -2.79 12.68
CA PRO A 72 -9.85 -3.58 11.74
C PRO A 72 -10.41 -5.01 11.66
N PHE A 73 -10.15 -5.71 10.56
CA PHE A 73 -10.42 -7.15 10.50
C PHE A 73 -9.60 -7.92 11.55
N PRO A 74 -10.03 -9.15 11.92
CA PRO A 74 -9.20 -10.05 12.71
C PRO A 74 -7.80 -10.20 12.11
N VAL A 75 -6.76 -10.21 12.95
CA VAL A 75 -5.35 -10.23 12.50
C VAL A 75 -5.07 -11.37 11.51
N LYS A 76 -5.60 -12.56 11.77
CA LYS A 76 -5.48 -13.73 10.89
C LYS A 76 -6.04 -13.45 9.49
N GLU A 77 -7.19 -12.80 9.42
CA GLU A 77 -7.82 -12.43 8.16
C GLU A 77 -7.01 -11.36 7.41
N ILE A 78 -6.50 -10.35 8.13
CA ILE A 78 -5.62 -9.31 7.54
C ILE A 78 -4.40 -9.97 6.88
N ILE A 79 -3.73 -10.87 7.60
CA ILE A 79 -2.55 -11.58 7.10
C ILE A 79 -2.92 -12.45 5.89
N GLN A 80 -3.99 -13.24 5.98
CA GLN A 80 -4.45 -14.09 4.88
C GLN A 80 -4.76 -13.28 3.62
N ARG A 81 -5.47 -12.15 3.76
CA ARG A 81 -5.77 -11.25 2.64
C ARG A 81 -4.49 -10.66 2.04
N ALA A 82 -3.56 -10.20 2.88
CA ALA A 82 -2.30 -9.63 2.42
C ALA A 82 -1.47 -10.66 1.63
N GLU A 83 -1.28 -11.86 2.18
CA GLU A 83 -0.53 -12.95 1.54
C GLU A 83 -1.18 -13.39 0.23
N SER A 84 -2.52 -13.46 0.17
CA SER A 84 -3.24 -13.77 -1.07
C SER A 84 -2.98 -12.78 -2.21
N CYS A 85 -2.55 -11.56 -1.88
CA CYS A 85 -2.19 -10.52 -2.84
C CYS A 85 -0.72 -10.57 -3.27
N ASN A 86 0.15 -11.33 -2.58
CA ASN A 86 1.58 -11.35 -2.87
C ASN A 86 1.83 -11.76 -4.33
N GLY A 87 2.73 -11.04 -5.00
CA GLY A 87 3.06 -11.26 -6.40
C GLY A 87 2.12 -10.62 -7.41
N ARG A 88 0.90 -10.19 -7.02
CA ARG A 88 -0.06 -9.55 -7.93
C ARG A 88 0.47 -8.20 -8.42
N LYS A 89 0.15 -7.86 -9.67
CA LYS A 89 0.36 -6.53 -10.24
C LYS A 89 -0.94 -5.73 -10.15
N LEU A 90 -0.85 -4.51 -9.64
CA LEU A 90 -1.95 -3.56 -9.51
C LEU A 90 -1.66 -2.33 -10.37
N LYS A 91 -2.70 -1.81 -11.01
CA LYS A 91 -2.65 -0.61 -11.85
C LYS A 91 -3.34 0.53 -11.12
N TYR A 92 -2.67 1.67 -11.02
CA TYR A 92 -3.20 2.88 -10.39
C TYR A 92 -3.14 4.02 -11.40
N ARG A 93 -4.26 4.76 -11.54
CA ARG A 93 -4.32 5.94 -12.40
C ARG A 93 -3.93 7.17 -11.58
N GLY A 94 -3.16 8.08 -12.18
CA GLY A 94 -2.80 9.34 -11.53
C GLY A 94 -1.78 9.19 -10.40
N PHE A 95 -1.40 10.32 -9.83
CA PHE A 95 -0.49 10.40 -8.70
C PHE A 95 -1.29 10.32 -7.39
N GLY A 96 -0.86 9.47 -6.46
CA GLY A 96 -1.57 9.27 -5.19
C GLY A 96 -0.87 8.31 -4.24
N SER A 97 -1.39 8.23 -3.01
CA SER A 97 -0.87 7.36 -1.94
C SER A 97 -1.31 5.90 -2.15
N ASN A 98 -0.98 5.32 -3.31
CA ASN A 98 -1.39 3.97 -3.72
C ASN A 98 -1.04 2.91 -2.67
N CYS A 99 0.11 3.09 -2.00
CA CYS A 99 0.57 2.22 -0.92
C CYS A 99 -0.32 2.32 0.32
N GLU A 100 -0.71 3.52 0.75
CA GLU A 100 -1.59 3.72 1.91
C GLU A 100 -2.97 3.13 1.63
N HIS A 101 -3.54 3.43 0.46
CA HIS A 101 -4.82 2.88 0.01
C HIS A 101 -4.78 1.36 0.11
N PHE A 102 -3.79 0.73 -0.51
CA PHE A 102 -3.68 -0.72 -0.55
C PHE A 102 -3.64 -1.34 0.85
N VAL A 103 -2.79 -0.85 1.75
CA VAL A 103 -2.68 -1.44 3.10
C VAL A 103 -3.87 -1.11 4.00
N THR A 104 -4.53 0.04 3.76
CA THR A 104 -5.77 0.42 4.43
C THR A 104 -6.91 -0.52 4.03
N LYS A 105 -7.05 -0.81 2.73
CA LYS A 105 -8.01 -1.80 2.24
C LYS A 105 -7.79 -3.19 2.83
N LEU A 106 -6.53 -3.60 2.99
CA LEU A 106 -6.22 -4.89 3.63
C LEU A 106 -6.63 -4.93 5.11
N ARG A 107 -6.43 -3.82 5.86
CA ARG A 107 -6.72 -3.76 7.30
C ARG A 107 -8.19 -3.53 7.64
N TYR A 108 -8.86 -2.63 6.92
CA TYR A 108 -10.21 -2.16 7.27
C TYR A 108 -11.26 -2.40 6.16
N GLY A 109 -10.82 -2.76 4.95
CA GLY A 109 -11.72 -3.08 3.83
C GLY A 109 -12.01 -1.89 2.93
N ASP A 110 -12.91 -2.11 1.97
CA ASP A 110 -13.18 -1.13 0.91
C ASP A 110 -13.82 0.17 1.41
N LYS A 111 -14.63 0.10 2.47
CA LYS A 111 -15.38 1.24 3.04
C LYS A 111 -14.49 2.39 3.53
N VAL A 112 -13.26 2.09 3.93
CA VAL A 112 -12.27 3.10 4.40
C VAL A 112 -11.42 3.61 3.25
N SER A 113 -11.26 2.78 2.23
CA SER A 113 -10.35 3.01 1.11
C SER A 113 -10.92 3.93 0.02
N ALA A 114 -12.26 3.96 -0.11
CA ALA A 114 -12.97 4.74 -1.12
C ALA A 114 -13.06 6.25 -0.81
N ARG A 115 -12.62 6.72 0.36
CA ARG A 115 -12.62 8.16 0.71
C ARG A 115 -11.35 8.90 0.28
N GLY A 116 -10.46 8.24 -0.47
CA GLY A 116 -9.15 8.78 -0.86
C GLY A 116 -8.99 9.17 -2.33
N GLU A 117 -10.01 9.00 -3.17
CA GLU A 117 -9.99 9.50 -4.56
C GLU A 117 -11.15 10.50 -4.75
N PRO A 118 -10.87 11.77 -5.10
CA PRO A 118 -11.87 12.67 -5.65
C PRO A 118 -12.29 12.28 -7.07
#